data_AF-A0A954TDC2-F1
#
_entry.id   AF-A0A954TDC2-F1
#
_cell.length_a   1.000
_cell.length_b   1.000
_cell.length_c   1.000
_cell.angle_alpha   90.00
_cell.angle_beta   90.00
_cell.angle_gamma   90.00
#
_symmetry.space_group_name_H-M   'P 1'
#
loop_
_entity.id
_entity.type
_entity.pdbx_description
1 polymer ?
#
loop_
_entity_poly.entity_id
_entity_poly.type
_entity_poly.pdbx_seq_one_letter_code
_entity_poly.pdbx_strand_id
1 'polypeptide(L)'
;MTFVALYAEILGIYTDVPLLWISLFVVLFLGFPLARQPFRRRRPPASTGEETGQPAGSLLARWLADSPAAPQQLGRPRLAAFAGAACVGVVSILLSLHAARMFGDLPPAYHDEFSYLFQAETFLGGRTWFPSHPLAAPLFDQMHVLNEGRFASRYFPATGAWIAAFLAIGHPLWGHWL
;
A
#
# COMPACT_ATOMS: atom_id res chain seq x y z
N MET A 1 35.59 6.51 11.73
CA MET A 1 35.16 5.38 10.89
C MET A 1 34.78 5.93 9.54
N THR A 2 35.53 5.60 8.49
CA THR A 2 35.42 6.22 7.16
C THR A 2 34.23 5.66 6.38
N PHE A 3 33.60 6.50 5.56
CA PHE A 3 32.44 6.20 4.70
C PHE A 3 32.58 4.89 3.90
N VAL A 4 33.82 4.53 3.54
CA VAL A 4 34.16 3.28 2.83
C VAL A 4 33.91 2.03 3.68
N ALA A 5 34.12 2.10 5.01
CA ALA A 5 33.85 0.99 5.92
C ALA A 5 32.34 0.74 6.08
N LEU A 6 31.55 1.82 6.19
CA LEU A 6 30.08 1.74 6.23
C LEU A 6 29.53 1.19 4.90
N TYR A 7 30.11 1.59 3.77
CA TYR A 7 29.69 1.12 2.45
C TYR A 7 30.03 -0.36 2.20
N ALA A 8 31.18 -0.83 2.68
CA ALA A 8 31.57 -2.24 2.62
C ALA A 8 30.71 -3.11 3.56
N GLU A 9 30.33 -2.59 4.72
CA GLU A 9 29.45 -3.25 5.69
C GLU A 9 28.01 -3.35 5.16
N ILE A 10 27.49 -2.28 4.54
CA ILE A 10 26.19 -2.29 3.84
C ILE A 10 26.21 -3.32 2.68
N LEU A 11 27.26 -3.34 1.84
CA LEU A 11 27.34 -4.30 0.73
C LEU A 11 27.50 -5.76 1.22
N GLY A 12 28.20 -5.98 2.33
CA GLY A 12 28.32 -7.31 2.96
C GLY A 12 26.98 -7.84 3.49
N ILE A 13 26.07 -6.96 3.94
CA ILE A 13 24.70 -7.34 4.33
C ILE A 13 23.86 -7.74 3.11
N TYR A 14 24.08 -7.12 1.95
CA TYR A 14 23.34 -7.42 0.72
C TYR A 14 23.79 -8.70 -0.01
N THR A 15 25.02 -9.18 0.20
CA THR A 15 25.47 -10.46 -0.38
C THR A 15 24.82 -11.69 0.25
N ASP A 16 24.24 -11.55 1.44
CA ASP A 16 23.58 -12.62 2.19
C ASP A 16 22.05 -12.60 2.07
N VAL A 17 21.47 -11.88 1.11
CA VAL A 17 20.07 -12.06 0.73
C VAL A 17 20.03 -13.23 -0.26
N PRO A 18 19.77 -14.48 0.16
CA PRO A 18 19.81 -15.59 -0.77
C PRO A 18 18.75 -15.36 -1.86
N LEU A 19 19.13 -15.59 -3.12
CA LEU A 19 18.26 -15.70 -4.30
C LEU A 19 16.99 -16.58 -4.06
N LEU A 20 16.98 -17.36 -2.97
CA LEU A 20 15.82 -18.05 -2.41
C LEU A 20 14.62 -17.12 -2.12
N TRP A 21 14.82 -15.86 -1.71
CA TRP A 21 13.71 -14.93 -1.43
C TRP A 21 12.94 -14.52 -2.68
N ILE A 22 13.65 -14.28 -3.79
CA ILE A 22 13.04 -14.00 -5.10
C ILE A 22 12.30 -15.25 -5.62
N SER A 23 12.83 -16.43 -5.32
CA SER A 23 12.24 -17.72 -5.73
C SER A 23 10.94 -18.05 -4.98
N LEU A 24 10.84 -17.71 -3.69
CA LEU A 24 9.62 -17.93 -2.89
C LEU A 24 8.45 -17.06 -3.38
N PHE A 25 8.75 -15.85 -3.84
CA PHE A 25 7.77 -14.93 -4.43
C PHE A 25 7.16 -15.47 -5.74
N VAL A 26 7.98 -16.13 -6.57
CA VAL A 26 7.55 -16.75 -7.83
C VAL A 26 6.76 -18.04 -7.61
N VAL A 27 7.14 -18.86 -6.63
CA VAL A 27 6.45 -20.13 -6.32
C VAL A 27 5.06 -19.91 -5.71
N LEU A 28 4.90 -18.89 -4.85
CA LEU A 28 3.59 -18.56 -4.26
C LEU A 28 2.58 -18.00 -5.27
N PHE A 29 3.03 -17.38 -6.37
CA PHE A 29 2.15 -16.85 -7.41
C PHE A 29 1.83 -17.85 -8.54
N LEU A 30 2.73 -18.80 -8.84
CA LEU A 30 2.47 -19.84 -9.85
C LEU A 30 1.63 -21.01 -9.34
N GLY A 31 1.57 -21.20 -8.01
CA GLY A 31 0.82 -22.27 -7.36
C GLY A 31 -0.65 -21.97 -7.10
N PHE A 32 -1.14 -20.75 -7.38
CA PHE A 32 -2.57 -20.50 -7.34
C PHE A 32 -3.19 -21.36 -8.45
N PRO A 33 -4.09 -22.32 -8.15
CA PRO A 33 -4.83 -22.93 -9.21
C PRO A 33 -5.57 -21.76 -9.86
N LEU A 34 -5.16 -21.39 -11.08
CA LEU A 34 -6.10 -20.89 -12.05
C LEU A 34 -7.13 -22.00 -12.13
N ALA A 35 -8.11 -21.94 -11.23
CA ALA A 35 -9.41 -22.50 -11.46
C ALA A 35 -9.78 -21.85 -12.77
N ARG A 36 -9.55 -22.59 -13.86
CA ARG A 36 -10.14 -22.35 -15.16
C ARG A 36 -11.62 -22.46 -14.87
N GLN A 37 -12.20 -21.41 -14.32
CA GLN A 37 -13.61 -21.12 -14.38
C GLN A 37 -13.82 -21.10 -15.89
N PRO A 38 -14.41 -22.15 -16.48
CA PRO A 38 -14.68 -22.07 -17.90
C PRO A 38 -15.49 -20.79 -18.05
N PHE A 39 -15.00 -19.86 -18.87
CA PHE A 39 -15.71 -18.64 -19.18
C PHE A 39 -16.98 -19.08 -19.91
N ARG A 40 -17.99 -19.45 -19.13
CA ARG A 40 -19.28 -19.92 -19.61
C ARG A 40 -19.96 -18.63 -20.02
N ARG A 41 -19.78 -18.24 -21.29
CA ARG A 41 -20.64 -17.24 -21.93
C ARG A 41 -22.07 -17.74 -21.72
N ARG A 42 -22.74 -17.25 -20.68
CA ARG A 42 -24.18 -17.42 -20.57
C ARG A 42 -24.73 -16.71 -21.79
N ARG A 43 -25.36 -17.46 -22.69
CA ARG A 43 -26.19 -16.84 -23.74
C ARG A 43 -27.13 -15.88 -23.01
N PRO A 44 -27.20 -14.59 -23.41
CA PRO A 44 -28.31 -13.77 -22.96
C PRO A 44 -29.59 -14.54 -23.29
N PRO A 45 -30.57 -14.61 -22.37
CA PRO A 45 -31.86 -15.21 -22.70
C PRO A 45 -32.36 -14.52 -23.97
N ALA A 46 -32.85 -15.31 -24.93
CA ALA A 46 -33.43 -14.77 -26.15
C ALA A 46 -34.42 -13.69 -25.74
N SER A 47 -34.22 -12.47 -26.25
CA SER A 47 -35.13 -11.36 -26.03
C SER A 47 -36.45 -11.68 -26.73
N THR A 48 -37.30 -12.47 -26.08
CA THR A 48 -38.73 -12.46 -26.34
C THR A 48 -39.20 -11.07 -25.93
N GLY A 49 -39.50 -10.24 -26.93
CA GLY A 49 -39.80 -8.84 -26.76
C GLY A 49 -40.96 -8.63 -25.80
N GLU A 50 -40.65 -8.08 -24.64
CA GLU A 50 -41.60 -7.50 -23.70
C GLU A 50 -40.88 -6.41 -22.89
N GLU A 51 -40.33 -5.42 -23.60
CA GLU A 51 -39.90 -4.16 -23.00
C GLU A 51 -41.11 -3.23 -22.85
N THR A 52 -41.95 -3.47 -21.84
CA THR A 52 -42.82 -2.42 -21.29
C THR A 52 -43.03 -2.64 -19.80
N GLY A 53 -42.39 -1.81 -18.96
CA GLY A 53 -42.86 -1.56 -17.58
C GLY A 53 -42.15 -2.23 -16.40
N GLN A 54 -40.88 -2.67 -16.49
CA GLN A 54 -40.17 -3.18 -15.31
C GLN A 54 -39.59 -2.04 -14.44
N PRO A 55 -39.94 -1.95 -13.14
CA PRO A 55 -39.45 -0.89 -12.26
C PRO A 55 -37.95 -1.04 -12.02
N ALA A 56 -37.22 0.08 -11.92
CA ALA A 56 -35.78 0.15 -11.68
C ALA A 56 -35.31 -0.68 -10.45
N GLY A 57 -36.18 -0.84 -9.46
CA GLY A 57 -35.93 -1.71 -8.30
C GLY A 57 -35.70 -3.19 -8.67
N SER A 58 -36.26 -3.65 -9.78
CA SER A 58 -36.07 -5.04 -10.26
C SER A 58 -34.70 -5.27 -10.92
N LEU A 59 -34.05 -4.22 -11.43
CA LEU A 59 -32.69 -4.28 -11.99
C LEU A 59 -31.65 -4.21 -10.88
N LEU A 60 -31.84 -3.32 -9.90
CA LEU A 60 -30.96 -3.25 -8.72
C LEU A 60 -31.04 -4.53 -7.88
N ALA A 61 -32.25 -5.07 -7.65
CA ALA A 61 -32.42 -6.33 -6.94
C ALA A 61 -31.76 -7.50 -7.69
N ARG A 62 -31.81 -7.52 -9.02
CA ARG A 62 -31.10 -8.51 -9.85
C ARG A 62 -29.59 -8.32 -9.81
N TRP A 63 -29.10 -7.08 -9.89
CA TRP A 63 -27.67 -6.78 -9.79
C TRP A 63 -27.09 -7.16 -8.43
N LEU A 64 -27.83 -6.91 -7.34
CA LEU A 64 -27.47 -7.33 -5.98
C LEU A 64 -27.56 -8.85 -5.79
N ALA A 65 -28.51 -9.53 -6.43
CA ALA A 65 -28.61 -10.99 -6.41
C ALA A 65 -27.53 -11.69 -7.24
N ASP A 66 -27.11 -11.07 -8.35
CA ASP A 66 -26.00 -11.50 -9.20
C ASP A 66 -24.64 -11.02 -8.68
N SER A 67 -24.63 -10.15 -7.67
CA SER A 67 -23.39 -9.72 -7.03
C SER A 67 -22.74 -10.92 -6.32
N PRO A 68 -21.42 -11.14 -6.47
CA PRO A 68 -20.71 -12.20 -5.77
C PRO A 68 -20.76 -12.09 -4.23
N ALA A 69 -21.29 -10.97 -3.72
CA ALA A 69 -21.55 -10.67 -2.32
C ALA A 69 -22.93 -11.16 -1.80
N ALA A 70 -23.81 -11.69 -2.67
CA ALA A 70 -25.08 -12.28 -2.22
C ALA A 70 -24.78 -13.46 -1.27
N PRO A 71 -25.47 -13.58 -0.11
CA PRO A 71 -25.19 -14.60 0.90
C PRO A 71 -25.66 -15.99 0.44
N GLN A 72 -24.92 -16.57 -0.50
CA GLN A 72 -24.94 -18.00 -0.77
C GLN A 72 -23.97 -18.69 0.19
N GLN A 73 -24.45 -19.74 0.85
CA GLN A 73 -23.73 -20.59 1.79
C GLN A 73 -22.24 -20.71 1.41
N LEU A 74 -21.36 -20.34 2.35
CA LEU A 74 -19.92 -20.23 2.14
C LEU A 74 -19.32 -21.61 1.83
N GLY A 75 -19.30 -22.00 0.56
CA GLY A 75 -18.76 -23.29 0.15
C GLY A 75 -17.29 -23.41 0.54
N ARG A 76 -16.85 -24.62 0.93
CA ARG A 76 -15.45 -25.00 1.21
C ARG A 76 -14.39 -24.36 0.28
N PRO A 77 -14.56 -24.24 -1.05
CA PRO A 77 -13.57 -23.56 -1.90
C PRO A 77 -13.40 -22.07 -1.62
N ARG A 78 -14.45 -21.35 -1.17
CA ARG A 78 -14.34 -19.93 -0.78
C ARG A 78 -13.59 -19.78 0.54
N LEU A 79 -13.84 -20.66 1.51
CA LEU A 79 -13.10 -20.66 2.78
C LEU A 79 -11.60 -20.94 2.54
N ALA A 80 -11.26 -21.88 1.67
CA ALA A 80 -9.87 -22.14 1.29
C ALA A 80 -9.23 -20.92 0.60
N ALA A 81 -9.97 -20.21 -0.25
CA ALA A 81 -9.48 -18.97 -0.88
C ALA A 81 -9.25 -17.85 0.16
N PHE A 82 -10.18 -17.66 1.11
CA PHE A 82 -9.99 -16.70 2.20
C PHE A 82 -8.81 -17.08 3.10
N ALA A 83 -8.67 -18.36 3.46
CA ALA A 83 -7.54 -18.85 4.24
C ALA A 83 -6.21 -18.66 3.50
N GLY A 84 -6.19 -18.91 2.19
CA GLY A 84 -5.03 -18.64 1.33
C GLY A 84 -4.68 -17.16 1.31
N ALA A 85 -5.65 -16.27 1.07
CA ALA A 85 -5.44 -14.83 1.07
C ALA A 85 -4.96 -14.31 2.44
N ALA A 86 -5.53 -14.82 3.53
CA ALA A 86 -5.10 -14.50 4.89
C ALA A 86 -3.67 -14.97 5.15
N CYS A 87 -3.31 -16.18 4.71
CA CYS A 87 -1.95 -16.70 4.81
C CYS A 87 -0.94 -15.78 4.08
N VAL A 88 -1.25 -15.40 2.84
CA VAL A 88 -0.42 -14.46 2.07
C VAL A 88 -0.31 -13.11 2.79
N GLY A 89 -1.43 -12.55 3.28
CA GLY A 89 -1.42 -11.30 4.02
C GLY A 89 -0.56 -11.36 5.28
N VAL A 90 -0.66 -12.43 6.07
CA VAL A 90 0.15 -12.64 7.27
C VAL A 90 1.63 -12.75 6.91
N VAL A 91 1.98 -13.55 5.90
CA VAL A 91 3.38 -13.68 5.45
C VAL A 91 3.92 -12.33 5.00
N SER A 92 3.17 -11.57 4.19
CA SER A 92 3.58 -10.24 3.75
C SER A 92 3.85 -9.29 4.91
N ILE A 93 2.94 -9.22 5.90
CA ILE A 93 3.11 -8.38 7.10
C ILE A 93 4.35 -8.81 7.90
N LEU A 94 4.59 -10.11 8.06
CA LEU A 94 5.77 -10.60 8.79
C LEU A 94 7.09 -10.22 8.09
N LEU A 95 7.14 -10.27 6.77
CA LEU A 95 8.31 -9.84 5.99
C LEU A 95 8.52 -8.33 6.07
N SER A 96 7.44 -7.56 5.95
CA SER A 96 7.44 -6.11 6.17
C SER A 96 7.95 -5.73 7.57
N LEU A 97 7.46 -6.40 8.63
CA LEU A 97 7.94 -6.21 10.00
C LEU A 97 9.42 -6.56 10.16
N HIS A 98 9.89 -7.60 9.46
CA HIS A 98 11.30 -7.97 9.48
C HIS A 98 12.16 -6.86 8.85
N ALA A 99 11.76 -6.33 7.69
CA ALA A 99 12.43 -5.20 7.06
C ALA A 99 12.40 -3.95 7.95
N ALA A 100 11.25 -3.65 8.58
CA ALA A 100 11.11 -2.53 9.51
C ALA A 100 12.09 -2.64 10.69
N ARG A 101 12.31 -3.84 11.24
CA ARG A 101 13.27 -4.06 12.32
C ARG A 101 14.73 -3.95 11.87
N MET A 102 15.03 -4.33 10.63
CA MET A 102 16.39 -4.27 10.08
C MET A 102 16.80 -2.84 9.72
N PHE A 103 15.86 -2.05 9.18
CA PHE A 103 16.16 -0.76 8.57
C PHE A 103 15.47 0.43 9.24
N GLY A 104 14.55 0.21 10.18
CA GLY A 104 13.70 1.27 10.74
C GLY A 104 14.43 2.29 11.62
N ASP A 105 15.64 1.98 12.07
CA ASP A 105 16.48 2.89 12.86
C ASP A 105 17.53 3.63 12.02
N LEU A 106 17.59 3.35 10.71
CA LEU A 106 18.44 4.10 9.78
C LEU A 106 17.86 5.50 9.55
N PRO A 107 18.69 6.49 9.18
CA PRO A 107 18.17 7.76 8.68
C PRO A 107 17.44 7.55 7.35
N PRO A 108 16.51 8.44 6.97
CA PRO A 108 15.87 8.39 5.66
C PRO A 108 16.91 8.32 4.54
N ALA A 109 16.74 7.36 3.63
CA ALA A 109 17.67 7.05 2.55
C ALA A 109 17.34 7.85 1.28
N TYR A 110 16.08 8.23 1.09
CA TYR A 110 15.61 8.93 -0.10
C TYR A 110 15.05 10.31 0.22
N HIS A 111 15.15 11.24 -0.74
CA HIS A 111 14.76 12.63 -0.53
C HIS A 111 13.26 12.81 -0.26
N ASP A 112 12.42 11.91 -0.75
CA ASP A 112 10.97 11.91 -0.53
C ASP A 112 10.60 11.45 0.89
N GLU A 113 11.37 10.55 1.48
CA GLU A 113 11.20 10.11 2.88
C GLU A 113 11.27 11.28 3.87
N PHE A 114 12.20 12.22 3.66
CA PHE A 114 12.25 13.46 4.44
C PHE A 114 10.99 14.32 4.26
N SER A 115 10.40 14.33 3.06
CA SER A 115 9.17 15.09 2.79
C SER A 115 7.95 14.46 3.48
N TYR A 116 7.85 13.13 3.51
CA TYR A 116 6.79 12.47 4.26
C TYR A 116 6.95 12.64 5.77
N LEU A 117 8.20 12.59 6.28
CA LEU A 117 8.49 12.85 7.68
C LEU A 117 8.13 14.29 8.08
N PHE A 118 8.50 15.28 7.25
CA PHE A 118 8.10 16.66 7.44
C PHE A 118 6.56 16.82 7.45
N GLN A 119 5.83 16.12 6.57
CA GLN A 119 4.37 16.12 6.58
C GLN A 119 3.80 15.52 7.86
N ALA A 120 4.37 14.41 8.35
CA ALA A 120 3.99 13.77 9.60
C ALA A 120 4.20 14.70 10.81
N GLU A 121 5.37 15.33 10.90
CA GLU A 121 5.67 16.34 11.94
C GLU A 121 4.70 17.52 11.88
N THR A 122 4.37 17.98 10.67
CA THR A 122 3.40 19.06 10.46
C THR A 122 2.02 18.69 11.01
N PHE A 123 1.55 17.46 10.73
CA PHE A 123 0.26 16.96 11.20
C PHE A 123 0.23 16.73 12.72
N LEU A 124 1.28 16.15 13.30
CA LEU A 124 1.41 16.00 14.75
C LEU A 124 1.49 17.36 15.46
N GLY A 125 2.03 18.37 14.79
CA GLY A 125 2.00 19.78 15.22
C GLY A 125 0.63 20.46 15.08
N GLY A 126 -0.42 19.74 14.66
CA GLY A 126 -1.77 20.27 14.49
C GLY A 126 -1.94 21.21 13.30
N ARG A 127 -1.01 21.17 12.34
CA ARG A 127 -1.02 22.00 11.13
C ARG A 127 -1.17 21.13 9.90
N THR A 128 -1.52 21.75 8.79
CA THR A 128 -1.51 21.08 7.47
C THR A 128 -0.39 21.58 6.56
N TRP A 129 0.18 22.76 6.88
CA TRP A 129 1.30 23.41 6.20
C TRP A 129 1.86 24.55 7.07
N PHE A 130 3.04 25.07 6.72
CA PHE A 130 3.66 26.27 7.30
C PHE A 130 3.76 27.41 6.27
N PRO A 131 3.72 28.69 6.65
CA PRO A 131 4.00 29.76 5.69
C PRO A 131 5.44 29.66 5.17
N SER A 132 5.62 29.92 3.89
CA SER A 132 6.96 30.09 3.30
C SER A 132 7.69 31.28 3.93
N HIS A 133 9.02 31.23 3.94
CA HIS A 133 9.83 32.32 4.50
C HIS A 133 9.62 33.62 3.71
N PRO A 134 9.29 34.76 4.36
CA PRO A 134 8.77 35.94 3.67
C PRO A 134 9.75 36.63 2.72
N LEU A 135 11.05 36.57 3.01
CA LEU A 135 12.10 37.28 2.24
C LEU A 135 13.12 36.36 1.58
N ALA A 136 13.12 35.09 1.95
CA ALA A 136 14.20 34.17 1.63
C ALA A 136 13.69 32.76 1.34
N ALA A 137 12.47 32.65 0.81
CA ALA A 137 11.88 31.37 0.42
C ALA A 137 12.87 30.50 -0.41
N PRO A 138 13.60 31.02 -1.42
CA PRO A 138 14.48 30.19 -2.24
C PRO A 138 15.63 29.49 -1.48
N LEU A 139 16.02 29.98 -0.29
CA LEU A 139 17.03 29.30 0.54
C LEU A 139 16.50 28.02 1.20
N PHE A 140 15.17 27.86 1.26
CA PHE A 140 14.49 26.72 1.85
C PHE A 140 13.86 25.81 0.80
N ASP A 141 14.16 26.01 -0.49
CA ASP A 141 13.66 25.14 -1.55
C ASP A 141 14.25 23.73 -1.41
N GLN A 142 13.37 22.73 -1.38
CA GLN A 142 13.73 21.32 -1.32
C GLN A 142 12.99 20.54 -2.42
N MET A 143 13.59 19.44 -2.89
CA MET A 143 13.14 18.68 -4.06
C MET A 143 11.65 18.25 -3.99
N HIS A 144 11.18 17.92 -2.78
CA HIS A 144 9.85 17.37 -2.53
C HIS A 144 8.99 18.22 -1.58
N VAL A 145 9.34 19.49 -1.39
CA VAL A 145 8.60 20.42 -0.55
C VAL A 145 8.13 21.59 -1.41
N LEU A 146 6.85 21.92 -1.31
CA LEU A 146 6.25 23.12 -1.90
C LEU A 146 6.69 24.32 -1.08
N ASN A 147 6.94 25.46 -1.73
CA ASN A 147 7.43 26.66 -1.03
C ASN A 147 6.93 27.98 -1.67
N GLU A 148 5.85 27.92 -2.44
CA GLU A 148 5.23 29.05 -3.13
C GLU A 148 4.14 29.72 -2.26
N GLY A 149 4.53 30.15 -1.06
CA GLY A 149 3.64 30.74 -0.04
C GLY A 149 3.09 29.73 0.96
N ARG A 150 3.13 28.43 0.63
CA ARG A 150 2.88 27.33 1.56
C ARG A 150 4.06 26.38 1.55
N PHE A 151 4.71 26.25 2.70
CA PHE A 151 5.74 25.29 3.00
C PHE A 151 5.11 23.97 3.47
N ALA A 152 5.01 23.01 2.56
CA ALA A 152 4.31 21.75 2.77
C ALA A 152 4.92 20.62 1.93
N SER A 153 4.78 19.37 2.35
CA SER A 153 5.12 18.24 1.48
C SER A 153 4.34 18.30 0.17
N ARG A 154 5.00 17.97 -0.94
CA ARG A 154 4.37 17.87 -2.27
C ARG A 154 3.40 16.69 -2.39
N TYR A 155 3.51 15.70 -1.51
CA TYR A 155 2.75 14.46 -1.62
C TYR A 155 1.39 14.51 -0.94
N PHE A 156 0.51 13.59 -1.33
CA PHE A 156 -0.83 13.46 -0.76
C PHE A 156 -0.78 13.17 0.74
N PRO A 157 -1.75 13.68 1.52
CA PRO A 157 -1.70 13.66 2.98
C PRO A 157 -1.79 12.27 3.61
N ALA A 158 -2.28 11.26 2.88
CA ALA A 158 -2.45 9.92 3.43
C ALA A 158 -1.11 9.32 3.93
N THR A 159 -0.02 9.52 3.18
CA THR A 159 1.30 8.99 3.56
C THR A 159 1.83 9.68 4.82
N GLY A 160 1.78 11.01 4.88
CA GLY A 160 2.18 11.74 6.10
C GLY A 160 1.32 11.39 7.31
N ALA A 161 0.02 11.16 7.12
CA ALA A 161 -0.87 10.73 8.21
C ALA A 161 -0.57 9.30 8.69
N TRP A 162 -0.24 8.39 7.78
CA TRP A 162 0.22 7.04 8.11
C TRP A 162 1.50 7.10 8.95
N ILE A 163 2.52 7.81 8.46
CA ILE A 163 3.81 7.97 9.14
C ILE A 163 3.67 8.71 10.47
N ALA A 164 2.74 9.67 10.60
CA ALA A 164 2.48 10.38 11.85
C ALA A 164 2.13 9.43 13.00
N ALA A 165 1.41 8.33 12.74
CA ALA A 165 1.11 7.33 13.77
C ALA A 165 2.38 6.65 14.28
N PHE A 166 3.33 6.33 13.38
CA PHE A 166 4.60 5.71 13.73
C PHE A 166 5.58 6.69 14.37
N LEU A 167 5.61 7.93 13.90
CA LEU A 167 6.37 9.01 14.50
C LEU A 167 5.91 9.28 15.94
N ALA A 168 4.59 9.24 16.20
CA ALA A 168 4.04 9.43 17.53
C ALA A 168 4.48 8.36 18.55
N ILE A 169 4.82 7.15 18.08
CA ILE A 169 5.37 6.06 18.91
C ILE A 169 6.91 5.96 18.85
N GLY A 170 7.58 6.92 18.21
CA GLY A 170 9.04 7.03 18.17
C GLY A 170 9.74 6.23 17.08
N HIS A 171 9.01 5.64 16.13
CA HIS A 171 9.56 4.79 15.06
C HIS A 171 9.10 5.22 13.66
N PRO A 172 9.35 6.47 13.22
CA PRO A 172 8.77 7.02 11.99
C PRO A 172 9.01 6.15 10.74
N LEU A 173 10.20 5.56 10.59
CA LEU A 173 10.50 4.81 9.38
C LEU A 173 9.81 3.45 9.30
N TRP A 174 9.23 2.95 10.40
CA TRP A 174 8.43 1.73 10.33
C TRP A 174 7.24 1.89 9.38
N GLY A 175 6.70 3.10 9.25
CA GLY A 175 5.63 3.42 8.30
C GLY A 175 6.02 3.33 6.83
N HIS A 176 7.31 3.23 6.48
CA HIS A 176 7.75 2.94 5.11
C HIS A 176 7.72 1.45 4.79
N TRP A 177 7.87 0.61 5.82
CA TRP A 177 8.00 -0.84 5.67
C TRP A 177 6.68 -1.58 5.92
N LEU A 178 5.73 -0.97 6.62
CA LEU A 178 4.41 -1.49 7.01
C LEU A 178 3.27 -0.78 6.28
#